data_AF-A0A944WTV7-F1
#
_entry.id   AF-A0A944WTV7-F1
#
_cell.length_a   1.000
_cell.length_b   1.000
_cell.length_c   1.000
_cell.angle_alpha   90.00
_cell.angle_beta   90.00
_cell.angle_gamma   90.00
#
_symmetry.space_group_name_H-M   'P 1'
#
loop_
_entity.id
_entity.type
_entity.pdbx_description
1 polymer ?
#
loop_
_entity_poly.entity_id
_entity_poly.type
_entity_poly.pdbx_seq_one_letter_code
_entity_poly.pdbx_strand_id
1 'polypeptide(L)' 'MLNASLGQLRFAPSGHVAGIDMNAALKIVEVRGFEPGVMSELLSAAEGGLIEAMNQKELD' A
#
# COMPACT_ATOMS: atom_id res chain seq x y z
N MET A 1 9.57 16.42 8.57
CA MET A 1 8.37 15.69 9.02
C MET A 1 7.82 14.94 7.81
N LEU A 2 7.93 13.61 7.76
CA LEU A 2 7.21 12.81 6.77
C LEU A 2 5.78 12.68 7.28
N ASN A 3 4.84 13.42 6.68
CA ASN A 3 3.42 13.07 6.82
C ASN A 3 3.24 11.72 6.12
N ALA A 4 3.37 10.62 6.86
CA ALA A 4 2.90 9.33 6.42
C ALA A 4 1.41 9.50 6.18
N SER A 5 1.00 9.43 4.92
CA SER A 5 -0.34 9.72 4.49
C SER A 5 -1.31 8.76 5.20
N LEU A 6 -2.20 9.31 6.01
CA LEU A 6 -3.17 8.57 6.83
C LEU A 6 -4.17 7.73 6.02
N GLY A 7 -4.10 7.74 4.68
CA GLY A 7 -4.96 7.01 3.75
C GLY A 7 -4.21 6.13 2.74
N GLN A 8 -3.00 5.65 3.05
CA GLN A 8 -2.28 4.75 2.12
C GLN A 8 -2.76 3.31 2.15
N LEU A 9 -3.58 2.91 3.13
CA LEU A 9 -4.10 1.56 3.26
C LEU A 9 -5.62 1.57 3.14
N ARG A 10 -6.12 0.58 2.41
CA ARG A 10 -7.54 0.27 2.28
C ARG A 10 -7.87 -0.83 3.29
N PHE A 11 -9.00 -0.69 3.94
CA PHE A 11 -9.50 -1.67 4.92
C PHE A 11 -10.80 -2.31 4.42
N ALA A 12 -10.98 -3.59 4.69
CA ALA A 12 -12.25 -4.28 4.54
C ALA A 12 -13.22 -3.89 5.69
N PRO A 13 -14.54 -4.11 5.55
CA PRO A 13 -15.50 -3.89 6.63
C PRO A 13 -15.19 -4.70 7.91
N SER A 14 -14.44 -5.79 7.77
CA SER A 14 -13.93 -6.61 8.89
C SER A 14 -12.77 -5.97 9.66
N GLY A 15 -12.29 -4.79 9.26
CA GLY A 15 -11.12 -4.12 9.85
C GLY A 15 -9.77 -4.66 9.38
N HIS A 16 -9.76 -5.71 8.55
CA HIS A 16 -8.53 -6.27 7.97
C HIS A 16 -8.01 -5.37 6.84
N VAL A 17 -6.71 -5.46 6.58
CA VAL A 17 -6.11 -4.74 5.45
C VAL A 17 -6.52 -5.40 4.14
N ALA A 18 -7.15 -4.59 3.28
CA ALA A 18 -7.57 -4.99 1.94
C ALA A 18 -6.54 -4.60 0.87
N GLY A 19 -5.58 -3.72 1.20
CA GLY A 19 -4.48 -3.37 0.32
C GLY A 19 -3.98 -1.93 0.47
N ILE A 20 -3.26 -1.45 -0.54
CA ILE A 20 -2.71 -0.10 -0.65
C ILE A 20 -3.71 0.78 -1.43
N ASP A 21 -3.82 2.06 -1.08
CA ASP A 21 -4.44 3.07 -1.94
C ASP A 21 -3.48 3.38 -3.10
N MET A 22 -3.70 2.72 -4.24
CA MET A 22 -2.83 2.83 -5.41
C MET A 22 -2.79 4.25 -5.97
N ASN A 23 -3.89 5.01 -5.90
CA ASN A 23 -3.91 6.39 -6.38
C ASN A 23 -3.00 7.28 -5.52
N ALA A 24 -3.01 7.05 -4.21
CA ALA A 24 -2.18 7.81 -3.30
C ALA A 24 -0.70 7.38 -3.39
N ALA A 25 -0.43 6.09 -3.59
CA ALA A 25 0.92 5.58 -3.81
C ALA A 25 1.54 6.10 -5.12
N LEU A 26 0.78 6.13 -6.22
CA LEU A 26 1.27 6.66 -7.50
C LEU A 26 1.51 8.17 -7.47
N LYS A 27 0.71 8.95 -6.73
CA LYS A 27 1.02 10.37 -6.49
C LYS A 27 2.35 10.57 -5.74
N ILE A 28 2.66 9.69 -4.79
CA ILE A 28 3.96 9.72 -4.09
C ILE A 28 5.09 9.39 -5.08
N VAL A 29 4.91 8.35 -5.90
CA VAL A 29 5.85 7.96 -6.96
C VAL A 29 6.17 9.11 -7.90
N GLU A 30 5.14 9.82 -8.39
CA GLU A 30 5.29 10.99 -9.26
C GLU A 30 6.11 12.10 -8.59
N VAL A 31 5.77 12.47 -7.35
CA VAL A 31 6.49 13.52 -6.59
C VAL A 31 7.94 13.11 -6.31
N ARG A 32 8.22 11.80 -6.22
CA ARG A 32 9.56 11.26 -6.01
C ARG A 32 10.38 11.13 -7.31
N GLY A 33 9.78 11.41 -8.46
CA GLY A 33 10.44 11.33 -9.77
C GLY A 33 10.71 9.90 -10.25
N PHE A 34 9.97 8.92 -9.72
CA PHE A 34 10.01 7.55 -10.22
C PHE A 34 9.03 7.35 -11.37
N GLU A 35 9.32 6.39 -12.25
CA GLU A 35 8.45 6.06 -13.38
C GLU A 35 7.18 5.33 -12.87
N PRO A 36 5.97 5.84 -13.14
CA PRO A 36 4.74 5.28 -12.59
C PRO A 36 4.44 3.84 -13.01
N GLY A 37 4.76 3.44 -14.25
CA GLY A 37 4.53 2.09 -14.77
C GLY A 37 5.30 1.03 -13.98
N VAL A 38 6.63 1.18 -13.90
CA VAL A 38 7.53 0.31 -13.14
C VAL A 38 7.12 0.26 -11.67
N MET A 39 6.80 1.41 -11.08
CA MET A 39 6.38 1.46 -9.69
C MET A 39 5.02 0.79 -9.47
N SER A 40 4.09 0.84 -10.44
CA SER A 40 2.80 0.17 -10.32
C SER A 40 2.92 -1.35 -10.21
N GLU A 41 3.87 -1.94 -10.92
CA GLU A 41 4.18 -3.38 -10.84
C GLU A 41 4.77 -3.73 -9.46
N LEU A 42 5.74 -2.95 -8.99
CA LEU A 42 6.37 -3.16 -7.68
C LEU A 42 5.40 -2.96 -6.52
N LEU A 43 4.54 -1.93 -6.60
CA LEU A 43 3.51 -1.65 -5.59
C LEU A 43 2.46 -2.76 -5.54
N SER A 44 2.11 -3.37 -6.69
CA SER A 44 1.20 -4.51 -6.74
C SER A 44 1.79 -5.73 -6.03
N ALA A 45 3.07 -6.03 -6.26
CA ALA A 45 3.77 -7.11 -5.54
C ALA A 45 3.88 -6.80 -4.03
N ALA A 46 4.16 -5.55 -3.67
CA ALA A 46 4.25 -5.11 -2.28
C ALA A 46 2.90 -5.22 -1.54
N GLU A 47 1.78 -4.92 -2.21
CA GLU A 47 0.43 -5.06 -1.65
C GLU A 47 0.17 -6.53 -1.22
N GLY A 48 0.56 -7.50 -2.05
CA GLY A 48 0.42 -8.92 -1.73
C GLY A 48 1.17 -9.33 -0.45
N GLY A 49 2.45 -8.97 -0.36
CA GLY A 49 3.25 -9.26 0.83
C GLY A 49 2.76 -8.52 2.09
N LEU A 50 2.23 -7.31 1.92
CA LEU A 50 1.63 -6.55 3.02
C LEU A 50 0.38 -7.24 3.57
N ILE A 51 -0.56 -7.63 2.69
CA ILE A 51 -1.80 -8.31 3.08
C ILE A 51 -1.46 -9.62 3.81
N GLU A 52 -0.52 -10.40 3.27
CA GLU A 52 -0.07 -11.64 3.89
C GLU A 52 0.48 -11.40 5.30
N ALA A 53 1.43 -10.49 5.46
CA ALA A 53 2.07 -10.23 6.74
C ALA A 53 1.11 -9.64 7.79
N MET A 54 0.18 -8.78 7.37
CA MET A 54 -0.76 -8.14 8.30
C MET A 54 -1.87 -9.09 8.76
N ASN A 55 -2.31 -10.02 7.90
CA ASN A 55 -3.31 -11.01 8.27
C ASN A 55 -2.71 -12.23 8.98
N GLN A 56 -1.41 -12.53 8.82
CA GLN A 56 -0.74 -13.59 9.59
C GLN A 56 -0.62 -13.25 11.09
N LYS A 57 -0.54 -11.96 11.45
CA LYS A 57 -0.45 -11.49 12.85
C LYS A 57 -1.72 -11.71 13.69
N GLU A 58 -2.83 -12.13 13.08
CA GLU A 58 -4.07 -12.44 13.82
C GLU A 58 -4.13 -13.89 14.34
N LEU A 59 -3.14 -14.73 14.01
CA LEU A 59 -3.08 -16.13 14.42
C LEU A 59 -2.09 -16.41 15.57
N ASP A 60 -1.36 -15.40 16.05
CA ASP A 60 -0.48 -15.44 17.23
C ASP A 60 -1.13 -14.74 18.44
#